data_AF-A0A951L9Q5-F1
#
_entry.id   AF-A0A951L9Q5-F1
#
_cell.length_a   1.000
_cell.length_b   1.000
_cell.length_c   1.000
_cell.angle_alpha   90.00
_cell.angle_beta   90.00
_cell.angle_gamma   90.00
#
_symmetry.space_group_name_H-M   'P 1'
#
loop_
_entity.id
_entity.type
_entity.pdbx_description
1 polymer ?
#
loop_
_entity_poly.entity_id
_entity_poly.type
_entity_poly.pdbx_seq_one_letter_code
_entity_poly.pdbx_strand_id
1 'polypeptide(L)'
;MAPPPTARVCPACGLGLLLEAREDVVPANRDAFLVIDSALLVQAVSKHAQSLLAVSEELAVNRPVSELLVPADAEAQGPAGFAAAVAQAAVGDEEDPTYRFVRPWNTFGVRMRARIAACGPPRAALLVLEQTGGQRPRHSEQRYLRAVREG
;
A
#
# COMPACT_ATOMS: atom_id res chain seq x y z
N MET A 1 -23.89 -11.81 4.10
CA MET A 1 -22.89 -12.45 3.21
C MET A 1 -22.60 -11.48 2.09
N ALA A 2 -21.39 -10.90 2.05
CA ALA A 2 -21.01 -9.99 0.96
C ALA A 2 -20.96 -10.79 -0.36
N PRO A 3 -21.36 -10.21 -1.51
CA PRO A 3 -21.29 -10.91 -2.78
C PRO A 3 -19.83 -11.28 -3.08
N PRO A 4 -19.57 -12.44 -3.71
CA PRO A 4 -18.23 -12.80 -4.12
C PRO A 4 -17.67 -11.70 -5.04
N PRO A 5 -16.39 -11.30 -4.87
CA PRO A 5 -15.79 -10.23 -5.68
C PRO A 5 -15.92 -10.57 -7.16
N THR A 6 -16.43 -9.64 -7.96
CA THR A 6 -16.73 -9.80 -9.39
C THR A 6 -15.49 -9.94 -10.28
N ALA A 7 -14.30 -9.65 -9.74
CA ALA A 7 -13.03 -10.01 -10.35
C ALA A 7 -12.04 -10.41 -9.25
N ARG A 8 -11.58 -11.67 -9.29
CA ARG A 8 -10.53 -12.22 -8.41
C ARG A 8 -9.14 -12.16 -9.03
N VAL A 9 -9.07 -11.73 -10.29
CA VAL A 9 -7.88 -11.80 -11.13
C VAL A 9 -7.82 -10.58 -12.04
N CYS A 10 -6.61 -10.18 -12.39
CA CYS A 10 -6.35 -9.18 -13.40
C CYS A 10 -6.99 -9.60 -14.74
N PRO A 11 -7.80 -8.75 -15.39
CA PRO A 11 -8.44 -9.11 -16.65
C PRO A 11 -7.45 -9.21 -17.83
N ALA A 12 -6.23 -8.67 -17.68
CA ALA A 12 -5.22 -8.71 -18.73
C ALA A 12 -4.39 -10.00 -18.71
N CYS A 13 -3.95 -10.45 -17.52
CA CYS A 13 -3.07 -11.63 -17.39
C CYS A 13 -3.73 -12.84 -16.71
N GLY A 14 -4.94 -12.70 -16.17
CA GLY A 14 -5.67 -13.79 -15.51
C GLY A 14 -5.12 -14.19 -14.14
N LEU A 15 -4.14 -13.46 -13.60
CA LEU A 15 -3.52 -13.72 -12.30
C LEU A 15 -4.06 -12.75 -11.23
N GLY A 16 -4.17 -13.21 -9.99
CA GLY A 16 -4.59 -12.37 -8.86
C GLY A 16 -4.33 -13.06 -7.53
N LEU A 17 -4.24 -12.24 -6.47
CA LEU A 17 -4.08 -12.70 -5.10
C LEU A 17 -5.38 -12.46 -4.34
N LEU A 18 -5.77 -13.45 -3.53
CA LEU A 18 -6.83 -13.31 -2.55
C LEU A 18 -6.19 -13.40 -1.17
N LEU A 19 -6.27 -12.32 -0.41
CA LEU A 19 -5.73 -12.21 0.95
C LEU A 19 -6.86 -11.79 1.88
N GLU A 20 -6.84 -12.30 3.10
CA GLU A 20 -7.67 -11.84 4.19
C GLU A 20 -6.91 -10.78 4.98
N ALA A 21 -7.60 -9.78 5.47
CA ALA A 21 -7.07 -8.72 6.32
C ALA A 21 -8.19 -8.23 7.23
N ARG A 22 -7.86 -7.55 8.33
CA ARG A 22 -8.87 -6.87 9.14
C ARG A 22 -9.63 -5.84 8.29
N GLU A 23 -10.92 -5.67 8.54
CA GLU A 23 -11.78 -4.78 7.75
C GLU A 23 -11.28 -3.33 7.73
N ASP A 24 -10.78 -2.84 8.86
CA ASP A 24 -10.24 -1.48 9.02
C ASP A 24 -8.91 -1.25 8.29
N VAL A 25 -8.25 -2.33 7.84
CA VAL A 25 -6.98 -2.22 7.13
C VAL A 25 -7.07 -2.45 5.63
N VAL A 26 -8.21 -2.95 5.12
CA VAL A 26 -8.42 -3.21 3.70
C VAL A 26 -8.19 -1.94 2.88
N PRO A 27 -7.35 -1.98 1.83
CA PRO A 27 -7.14 -0.81 0.98
C PRO A 27 -8.43 -0.46 0.23
N ALA A 28 -8.77 0.82 0.16
CA ALA A 28 -9.87 1.28 -0.66
C ALA A 28 -9.53 1.14 -2.15
N ASN A 29 -10.56 1.23 -3.00
CA ASN A 29 -10.34 1.32 -4.44
C ASN A 29 -9.46 2.54 -4.74
N ARG A 30 -8.35 2.31 -5.46
CA ARG A 30 -7.31 3.29 -5.81
C ARG A 30 -6.29 3.65 -4.73
N ASP A 31 -6.33 3.03 -3.56
CA ASP A 31 -5.23 3.19 -2.61
C ASP A 31 -3.94 2.56 -3.18
N ALA A 32 -2.82 3.22 -2.91
CA ALA A 32 -1.50 2.69 -3.21
C ALA A 32 -1.09 1.72 -2.11
N PHE A 33 -0.93 0.44 -2.43
CA PHE A 33 -0.48 -0.56 -1.47
C PHE A 33 0.57 -1.54 -2.04
N LEU A 34 1.27 -2.19 -1.11
CA LEU A 34 2.22 -3.28 -1.34
C LEU A 34 1.87 -4.47 -0.41
N VAL A 35 2.20 -5.68 -0.87
CA VAL A 35 2.19 -6.89 -0.04
C VAL A 35 3.64 -7.34 0.13
N ILE A 36 4.06 -7.61 1.36
CA ILE A 36 5.46 -7.92 1.71
C ILE A 36 5.50 -9.18 2.55
N ASP A 37 6.38 -10.13 2.22
CA ASP A 37 6.54 -11.34 3.02
C ASP A 37 7.45 -11.13 4.25
N SER A 38 7.65 -12.19 5.03
CA SER A 38 8.54 -12.19 6.21
C SER A 38 10.03 -12.05 5.86
N ALA A 39 10.41 -12.26 4.59
CA ALA A 39 11.77 -12.00 4.09
C ALA A 39 11.97 -10.55 3.66
N LEU A 40 10.97 -9.68 3.89
CA LEU A 40 10.93 -8.28 3.49
C LEU A 40 10.98 -8.07 1.97
N LEU A 41 10.54 -9.08 1.21
CA LEU A 41 10.43 -9.01 -0.23
C LEU A 41 9.02 -8.60 -0.63
N VAL A 42 8.94 -7.71 -1.62
CA VAL A 42 7.66 -7.30 -2.21
C VAL A 42 7.07 -8.46 -3.00
N GLN A 43 5.89 -8.93 -2.61
CA GLN A 43 5.15 -10.01 -3.28
C GLN A 43 4.10 -9.47 -4.26
N ALA A 44 3.59 -8.28 -4.01
CA ALA A 44 2.68 -7.60 -4.94
C ALA A 44 2.72 -6.09 -4.76
N VAL A 45 2.40 -5.36 -5.84
CA VAL A 45 2.30 -3.91 -5.84
C VAL A 45 1.06 -3.46 -6.62
N SER A 46 0.26 -2.60 -6.01
CA SER A 46 -0.91 -2.02 -6.68
C SER A 46 -0.52 -1.10 -7.84
N LYS A 47 -1.40 -0.94 -8.83
CA LYS A 47 -1.21 0.02 -9.94
C LYS A 47 -0.91 1.45 -9.46
N HIS A 48 -1.55 1.88 -8.38
CA HIS A 48 -1.35 3.22 -7.83
C HIS A 48 0.00 3.34 -7.11
N ALA A 49 0.47 2.28 -6.45
CA ALA A 49 1.82 2.25 -5.88
C ALA A 49 2.90 2.24 -6.97
N GLN A 50 2.70 1.52 -8.09
CA GLN A 50 3.59 1.58 -9.25
C GLN A 50 3.75 3.02 -9.78
N SER A 51 2.63 3.73 -9.96
CA SER A 51 2.64 5.14 -10.40
C SER A 51 3.28 6.06 -9.36
N LEU A 52 2.96 5.87 -8.07
CA LEU A 52 3.46 6.70 -6.98
C LEU A 52 4.97 6.54 -6.77
N LEU A 53 5.49 5.33 -6.91
CA LEU A 53 6.92 5.00 -6.71
C LEU A 53 7.71 5.04 -8.02
N ALA A 54 7.07 5.38 -9.14
CA ALA A 54 7.65 5.40 -10.48
C ALA A 54 8.41 4.09 -10.83
N VAL A 55 7.79 2.94 -10.52
CA VAL A 55 8.35 1.60 -10.74
C VAL A 55 7.30 0.67 -11.34
N SER A 56 7.70 -0.22 -12.26
CA SER A 56 6.80 -1.26 -12.76
C SER A 56 6.68 -2.41 -11.77
N GLU A 57 5.61 -3.20 -11.87
CA GLU A 57 5.44 -4.42 -11.08
C GLU A 57 6.62 -5.38 -11.21
N GLU A 58 7.09 -5.60 -12.43
CA GLU A 58 8.20 -6.51 -12.76
C GLU A 58 9.51 -6.12 -12.08
N LEU A 59 9.73 -4.82 -11.89
CA LEU A 59 10.92 -4.30 -11.22
C LEU A 59 10.76 -4.22 -9.71
N ALA A 60 9.52 -4.26 -9.19
CA ALA A 60 9.21 -4.17 -7.77
C ALA A 60 9.12 -5.54 -7.09
N VAL A 61 8.50 -6.52 -7.74
CA VAL A 61 8.25 -7.85 -7.15
C VAL A 61 9.56 -8.62 -6.94
N ASN A 62 9.64 -9.37 -5.84
CA ASN A 62 10.83 -10.07 -5.33
C ASN A 62 12.03 -9.16 -5.05
N ARG A 63 11.81 -7.84 -4.92
CA ARG A 63 12.82 -6.90 -4.43
C ARG A 63 12.67 -6.65 -2.93
N PRO A 64 13.76 -6.39 -2.21
CA PRO A 64 13.71 -5.86 -0.86
C PRO A 64 12.88 -4.57 -0.81
N VAL A 65 12.00 -4.44 0.18
CA VAL A 65 11.19 -3.22 0.36
C VAL A 65 12.06 -1.96 0.47
N SER A 66 13.29 -2.07 0.98
CA SER A 66 14.26 -0.98 1.09
C SER A 66 14.74 -0.42 -0.25
N GLU A 67 14.61 -1.19 -1.34
CA GLU A 67 14.88 -0.72 -2.71
C GLU A 67 13.73 0.12 -3.27
N LEU A 68 12.60 0.22 -2.57
CA LEU A 68 11.46 1.05 -2.96
C LEU A 68 11.22 2.17 -1.95
N LEU A 69 11.22 1.84 -0.66
CA LEU A 69 10.82 2.71 0.44
C LEU A 69 11.90 2.74 1.52
N VAL A 70 12.20 3.93 1.98
CA VAL A 70 13.08 4.16 3.14
C VAL A 70 12.35 5.02 4.18
N PRO A 71 12.69 4.92 5.47
CA PRO A 71 12.13 5.81 6.48
C PRO A 71 12.34 7.29 6.11
N ALA A 72 11.29 8.09 6.26
CA ALA A 72 11.36 9.53 6.03
C ALA A 72 11.83 10.31 7.27
N ASP A 73 11.80 9.68 8.45
CA ASP A 73 12.23 10.27 9.71
C ASP A 73 13.56 9.67 10.14
N ALA A 74 14.62 10.49 10.16
CA ALA A 74 15.91 10.08 10.70
C ALA A 74 15.88 9.99 12.25
N GLU A 75 15.01 10.77 12.90
CA GLU A 75 14.94 10.91 14.36
C GLU A 75 13.88 10.00 15.02
N ALA A 76 12.87 9.55 14.28
CA ALA A 76 11.88 8.59 14.77
C ALA A 76 12.37 7.15 14.52
N GLN A 77 13.23 6.65 15.40
CA GLN A 77 13.60 5.23 15.51
C GLN A 77 14.30 4.58 14.29
N GLY A 78 15.07 5.32 13.49
CA GLY A 78 16.05 4.76 12.54
C GLY A 78 15.54 3.71 11.51
N PRO A 79 16.44 3.16 10.67
CA PRO A 79 16.10 2.14 9.67
C PRO A 79 15.45 0.86 10.25
N ALA A 80 15.83 0.50 11.47
CA ALA A 80 15.33 -0.68 12.16
C ALA A 80 13.82 -0.62 12.44
N GLY A 81 13.25 0.56 12.70
CA GLY A 81 11.85 0.71 13.11
C GLY A 81 10.82 0.43 12.00
N PHE A 82 11.18 0.63 10.73
CA PHE A 82 10.30 0.29 9.61
C PHE A 82 10.39 -1.20 9.26
N ALA A 83 11.59 -1.73 9.06
CA ALA A 83 11.80 -3.13 8.72
C ALA A 83 11.22 -4.07 9.79
N ALA A 84 11.42 -3.75 11.08
CA ALA A 84 10.85 -4.52 12.18
C ALA A 84 9.31 -4.52 12.16
N ALA A 85 8.67 -3.36 11.94
CA ALA A 85 7.21 -3.27 11.87
C ALA A 85 6.63 -4.10 10.71
N VAL A 86 7.30 -4.12 9.56
CA VAL A 86 6.90 -4.97 8.43
C VAL A 86 7.07 -6.45 8.77
N ALA A 87 8.21 -6.84 9.36
CA ALA A 87 8.46 -8.23 9.74
C ALA A 87 7.45 -8.74 10.77
N GLN A 88 7.15 -7.94 11.80
CA GLN A 88 6.16 -8.28 12.83
C GLN A 88 4.77 -8.48 12.24
N ALA A 89 4.33 -7.58 11.37
CA ALA A 89 3.06 -7.70 10.66
C ALA A 89 3.02 -8.95 9.75
N ALA A 90 4.11 -9.27 9.06
CA ALA A 90 4.20 -10.44 8.18
C ALA A 90 4.19 -11.77 8.95
N VAL A 91 4.63 -11.78 10.21
CA VAL A 91 4.48 -12.95 11.10
C VAL A 91 3.07 -13.03 11.67
N GLY A 92 2.33 -11.90 11.77
CA GLY A 92 0.95 -11.85 12.26
C GLY A 92 0.84 -11.75 13.78
N ASP A 93 1.85 -11.14 14.42
CA ASP A 93 1.92 -10.96 15.89
C ASP A 93 1.29 -9.64 16.37
N GLU A 94 0.89 -8.78 15.43
CA GLU A 94 0.33 -7.46 15.72
C GLU A 94 -1.20 -7.49 15.65
N GLU A 95 -1.86 -7.14 16.76
CA GLU A 95 -3.31 -6.94 16.75
C GLU A 95 -3.65 -5.69 15.96
N ASP A 96 -2.97 -4.55 16.20
CA ASP A 96 -3.32 -3.25 15.62
C ASP A 96 -2.38 -2.78 14.49
N PRO A 97 -2.90 -1.98 13.53
CA PRO A 97 -2.08 -1.44 12.46
C PRO A 97 -1.04 -0.44 13.01
N THR A 98 0.20 -0.61 12.58
CA THR A 98 1.30 0.30 12.90
C THR A 98 1.48 1.35 11.80
N TYR A 99 1.85 2.58 12.19
CA TYR A 99 2.10 3.67 11.25
C TYR A 99 3.57 4.08 11.25
N ARG A 100 4.13 4.29 10.06
CA ARG A 100 5.49 4.80 9.86
C ARG A 100 5.52 5.85 8.77
N PHE A 101 6.42 6.82 8.85
CA PHE A 101 6.65 7.74 7.74
C PHE A 101 7.75 7.20 6.83
N VAL A 102 7.45 7.13 5.54
CA VAL A 102 8.34 6.61 4.50
C VAL A 102 8.43 7.59 3.34
N ARG A 103 9.47 7.43 2.53
CA ARG A 103 9.66 8.12 1.25
C ARG A 103 10.16 7.13 0.21
N PRO A 104 9.96 7.39 -1.10
CA PRO A 104 10.63 6.62 -2.12
C PRO A 104 12.15 6.74 -1.96
N TRP A 105 12.88 5.65 -2.15
CA TRP A 105 14.32 5.60 -1.89
C TRP A 105 15.11 6.66 -2.68
N ASN A 106 14.74 6.87 -3.94
CA ASN A 106 15.41 7.76 -4.90
C ASN A 106 14.79 9.17 -4.98
N THR A 107 13.76 9.46 -4.19
CA THR A 107 13.04 10.74 -4.25
C THR A 107 13.21 11.49 -2.94
N PHE A 108 13.65 12.75 -3.05
CA PHE A 108 13.76 13.68 -1.93
C PHE A 108 12.51 14.57 -1.84
N GLY A 109 12.21 15.09 -0.66
CA GLY A 109 11.08 16.01 -0.44
C GLY A 109 9.69 15.37 -0.42
N VAL A 110 9.58 14.05 -0.60
CA VAL A 110 8.32 13.30 -0.48
C VAL A 110 8.25 12.65 0.90
N ARG A 111 7.09 12.76 1.57
CA ARG A 111 6.80 12.11 2.85
C ARG A 111 5.40 11.53 2.84
N MET A 112 5.31 10.23 3.08
CA MET A 112 4.06 9.46 3.07
C MET A 112 3.90 8.74 4.39
N ARG A 113 2.67 8.60 4.86
CA ARG A 113 2.37 7.72 5.98
C ARG A 113 2.11 6.31 5.44
N ALA A 114 2.87 5.33 5.89
CA ALA A 114 2.63 3.92 5.63
C ALA A 114 1.85 3.33 6.80
N ARG A 115 0.67 2.79 6.52
CA ARG A 115 -0.10 1.97 7.45
C ARG A 115 0.24 0.50 7.19
N ILE A 116 0.71 -0.19 8.21
CA ILE A 116 1.28 -1.54 8.15
C ILE A 116 0.38 -2.47 8.98
N ALA A 117 -0.09 -3.55 8.39
CA ALA A 117 -0.93 -4.54 9.07
C ALA A 117 -0.70 -5.95 8.53
N ALA A 118 -1.11 -6.98 9.26
CA ALA A 118 -1.06 -8.36 8.79
C ALA A 118 -2.12 -8.65 7.71
N CYS A 119 -1.80 -9.56 6.79
CA CYS A 119 -2.72 -10.15 5.82
C CYS A 119 -2.32 -11.59 5.46
N GLY A 120 -3.24 -12.37 4.87
CA GLY A 120 -2.98 -13.75 4.43
C GLY A 120 -4.25 -14.60 4.38
N PRO A 121 -4.20 -15.90 4.05
CA PRO A 121 -3.00 -16.70 3.72
C PRO A 121 -2.50 -16.54 2.26
N PRO A 122 -1.17 -16.67 1.99
CA PRO A 122 -0.08 -16.87 2.95
C PRO A 122 0.17 -15.62 3.80
N ARG A 123 0.76 -15.78 5.00
CA ARG A 123 1.02 -14.65 5.90
C ARG A 123 1.98 -13.65 5.27
N ALA A 124 1.60 -12.38 5.31
CA ALA A 124 2.33 -11.25 4.75
C ALA A 124 1.93 -9.95 5.47
N ALA A 125 2.71 -8.90 5.28
CA ALA A 125 2.36 -7.55 5.66
C ALA A 125 1.69 -6.82 4.49
N LEU A 126 0.58 -6.17 4.78
CA LEU A 126 -0.07 -5.20 3.91
C LEU A 126 0.40 -3.80 4.27
N LEU A 127 0.99 -3.09 3.31
CA LEU A 127 1.38 -1.69 3.44
C LEU A 127 0.49 -0.81 2.59
N VAL A 128 -0.22 0.12 3.20
CA VAL A 128 -1.00 1.15 2.50
C VAL A 128 -0.26 2.49 2.60
N LEU A 129 0.03 3.11 1.46
CA LEU A 129 0.73 4.38 1.33
C LEU A 129 -0.28 5.53 1.26
N GLU A 130 -0.34 6.31 2.32
CA GLU A 130 -1.22 7.45 2.47
C GLU A 130 -0.42 8.74 2.16
N GLN A 131 -0.85 9.47 1.14
CA GLN A 131 -0.23 10.74 0.76
C GLN A 131 -0.56 11.81 1.80
N THR A 132 0.45 12.45 2.37
CA THR A 132 0.27 13.48 3.42
C THR A 132 -0.14 14.86 2.86
N GLY A 133 -0.56 14.96 1.59
CA GLY A 133 -0.87 16.24 0.94
C GLY A 133 -1.74 16.19 -0.31
N GLY A 134 -2.41 15.07 -0.59
CA GLY A 134 -3.33 14.94 -1.72
C GLY A 134 -4.77 15.09 -1.26
N GLN A 135 -5.38 16.25 -1.52
CA GLN A 135 -6.83 16.42 -1.52
C GLN A 135 -7.47 15.22 -2.24
N ARG A 136 -8.13 14.31 -1.52
CA ARG A 136 -9.15 13.44 -2.15
C ARG A 136 -10.17 14.43 -2.74
N PRO A 137 -10.42 14.47 -4.07
CA PRO A 137 -11.60 15.18 -4.53
C PRO A 137 -12.77 14.51 -3.84
N ARG A 138 -13.47 15.25 -2.97
CA ARG A 138 -14.71 14.76 -2.37
C ARG A 138 -15.61 14.44 -3.56
N HIS A 139 -16.11 13.22 -3.62
CA HIS A 139 -16.94 12.70 -4.71
C HIS A 139 -18.20 13.59 -4.98
N SER A 140 -18.50 14.53 -4.07
CA SER A 140 -19.52 15.57 -4.19
C SER A 140 -19.16 16.72 -5.16
N GLU A 141 -17.89 17.14 -5.25
CA GLU A 141 -17.49 18.29 -6.10
C GLU A 141 -17.42 17.94 -7.59
N GLN A 142 -17.06 16.70 -7.93
CA GLN A 142 -17.05 16.22 -9.32
C GLN A 142 -18.46 16.10 -9.92
N ARG A 143 -19.49 15.85 -9.11
CA ARG A 143 -20.89 15.91 -9.56
C ARG A 143 -21.34 17.33 -9.85
N TYR A 144 -20.90 18.30 -9.05
CA TYR A 144 -21.25 19.72 -9.25
C TYR A 144 -20.59 20.29 -10.51
N LEU A 145 -19.28 20.05 -10.72
CA LEU A 145 -18.55 20.57 -11.88
C LEU A 145 -19.02 19.98 -13.22
N ARG A 146 -19.59 18.76 -13.21
CA ARG A 146 -20.17 18.15 -14.41
C ARG A 146 -21.56 18.72 -14.73
N ALA A 147 -22.37 19.02 -13.71
CA ALA A 147 -23.69 19.63 -13.88
C ALA A 147 -23.64 21.06 -14.42
N VAL A 148 -22.59 21.83 -14.09
CA VAL A 148 -22.44 23.24 -14.53
C VAL A 148 -21.95 23.35 -15.99
N ARG A 149 -21.41 22.28 -16.58
CA ARG A 149 -20.95 22.28 -17.99
C ARG A 149 -22.01 21.79 -18.99
N GLU A 150 -23.11 21.23 -18.50
CA GLU A 150 -24.18 20.63 -19.30
C GLU A 150 -25.49 21.44 -19.27
N GLY A 151 -25.46 22.66 -18.70
CA GLY A 151 -26.56 23.64 -18.70
C GLY A 151 -26.12 24.98 -19.27
#